data_AF-A0A7S0AI58-F1
#
_entry.id   AF-A0A7S0AI58-F1
#
_cell.length_a   1.000
_cell.length_b   1.000
_cell.length_c   1.000
_cell.angle_alpha   90.00
_cell.angle_beta   90.00
_cell.angle_gamma   90.00
#
_symmetry.space_group_name_H-M   'P 1'
#
loop_
_entity.id
_entity.type
_entity.pdbx_description
1 polymer ?
#
loop_
_entity_poly.entity_id
_entity_poly.type
_entity_poly.pdbx_seq_one_letter_code
_entity_poly.pdbx_strand_id
1 'polypeptide(L)'
;DGHTEISNLVSAKDDVGRQRVAELFNVCGGADSLAISKNADAFLGDGVVFVPAQSNDPSCTDRICNIEHLCASLVASKMITGSNAEALAAIAKAQRNGGDSTENDTCVEVDWEQTIAYLSSDEAKEEGTRSWLWQTCTEFGFYQTCEVDSQCPYGKGYHKLSMDLEICARAFGVATDSVWRSVQQSNEQYGGWNIDSSRILFVNGEVDPWSMLSVDLDNGRSAELPTIWVESASHHFWTHKVSENDGKNIVEARKAIYRQMIEWLSLEEEFDSMVLARRSHLRSKNMAEKVE
;
A
#
# COMPACT_ATOMS: atom_id res chain seq x y z
N ASP A 1 12.84 18.64 -0.73
CA ASP A 1 11.39 18.48 -1.02
C ASP A 1 10.58 18.92 0.21
N GLY A 2 9.26 18.76 0.20
CA GLY A 2 8.40 19.15 1.33
C GLY A 2 8.61 18.33 2.61
N HIS A 3 8.90 17.02 2.50
CA HIS A 3 9.24 16.21 3.68
C HIS A 3 10.51 16.74 4.37
N THR A 4 11.53 17.09 3.59
CA THR A 4 12.76 17.71 4.11
C THR A 4 12.48 19.06 4.79
N GLU A 5 11.61 19.90 4.21
CA GLU A 5 11.20 21.19 4.77
C GLU A 5 10.53 21.01 6.14
N ILE A 6 9.59 20.07 6.25
CA ILE A 6 8.90 19.73 7.50
C ILE A 6 9.89 19.18 8.54
N SER A 7 10.76 18.25 8.14
CA SER A 7 11.82 17.70 8.99
C SER A 7 12.70 18.79 9.62
N ASN A 8 13.12 19.77 8.81
CA ASN A 8 13.95 20.88 9.28
C ASN A 8 13.22 21.78 10.28
N LEU A 9 11.91 21.98 10.10
CA LEU A 9 11.07 22.72 11.05
C LEU A 9 10.93 21.96 12.38
N VAL A 10 10.67 20.66 12.35
CA VAL A 10 10.55 19.85 13.57
C VAL A 10 11.87 19.77 14.34
N SER A 11 12.98 19.63 13.61
CA SER A 11 14.33 19.50 14.15
C SER A 11 14.98 20.84 14.53
N ALA A 12 14.28 21.96 14.34
CA ALA A 12 14.79 23.28 14.72
C ALA A 12 15.05 23.36 16.23
N LYS A 13 16.05 24.15 16.60
CA LYS A 13 16.43 24.33 18.02
C LYS A 13 15.38 25.08 18.84
N ASP A 14 14.52 25.84 18.18
CA ASP A 14 13.41 26.55 18.79
C ASP A 14 12.09 25.79 18.64
N ASP A 15 11.09 26.15 19.44
CA ASP A 15 9.76 25.57 19.37
C ASP A 15 8.94 26.15 18.21
N VAL A 16 9.42 27.21 17.53
CA VAL A 16 8.66 27.91 16.48
C VAL A 16 8.39 26.99 15.30
N GLY A 17 9.40 26.21 14.89
CA GLY A 17 9.25 25.22 13.82
C GLY A 17 8.27 24.11 14.16
N ARG A 18 8.36 23.54 15.38
CA ARG A 18 7.41 22.52 15.86
C ARG A 18 5.99 23.06 15.99
N GLN A 19 5.83 24.27 16.52
CA GLN A 19 4.53 24.96 16.61
C GLN A 19 3.91 25.13 15.23
N ARG A 20 4.70 25.57 14.24
CA ARG A 20 4.21 25.72 12.87
C ARG A 20 3.75 24.38 12.28
N VAL A 21 4.52 23.31 12.47
CA VAL A 21 4.16 21.98 11.96
C VAL A 21 2.92 21.43 12.66
N ALA A 22 2.86 21.55 13.98
CA ALA A 22 1.70 21.11 14.76
C ALA A 22 0.41 21.80 14.33
N GLU A 23 0.45 23.11 14.06
CA GLU A 23 -0.69 23.86 13.53
C GLU A 23 -1.06 23.44 12.10
N LEU A 24 -0.07 23.29 11.22
CA LEU A 24 -0.31 22.91 9.82
C LEU A 24 -0.97 21.53 9.70
N PHE A 25 -0.52 20.56 10.51
CA PHE A 25 -0.98 19.18 10.43
C PHE A 25 -2.09 18.85 11.43
N ASN A 26 -2.44 19.77 12.33
CA ASN A 26 -3.35 19.54 13.46
C ASN A 26 -2.86 18.37 14.33
N VAL A 27 -1.65 18.45 14.90
CA VAL A 27 -1.07 17.36 15.72
C VAL A 27 -1.64 17.35 17.14
N CYS A 28 -2.02 16.18 17.65
CA CYS A 28 -2.52 16.03 19.01
C CYS A 28 -1.45 16.42 20.03
N GLY A 29 -1.79 17.25 21.01
CA GLY A 29 -0.84 17.79 22.00
C GLY A 29 0.14 18.84 21.44
N GLY A 30 0.02 19.23 20.18
CA GLY A 30 0.72 20.39 19.62
C GLY A 30 2.24 20.20 19.48
N ALA A 31 2.98 21.31 19.65
CA ALA A 31 4.44 21.33 19.54
C ALA A 31 5.14 20.46 20.59
N ASP A 32 4.53 20.33 21.78
CA ASP A 32 5.08 19.54 22.89
C ASP A 32 5.16 18.05 22.52
N SER A 33 4.14 17.52 21.83
CA SER A 33 4.16 16.15 21.31
C SER A 33 5.31 15.96 20.32
N LEU A 34 5.55 16.93 19.43
CA LEU A 34 6.67 16.88 18.46
C LEU A 34 8.04 17.15 19.10
N ALA A 35 8.11 17.62 20.34
CA ALA A 35 9.37 17.76 21.07
C ALA A 35 9.91 16.41 21.56
N ILE A 36 9.05 15.39 21.64
CA ILE A 36 9.43 14.02 21.98
C ILE A 36 9.96 13.33 20.71
N SER A 37 11.22 12.91 20.75
CA SER A 37 11.92 12.37 19.57
C SER A 37 11.18 11.23 18.87
N LYS A 38 10.59 10.28 19.61
CA LYS A 38 9.86 9.15 18.99
C LYS A 38 8.56 9.59 18.32
N ASN A 39 7.87 10.55 18.91
CA ASN A 39 6.64 11.09 18.34
C ASN A 39 6.95 11.89 17.06
N ALA A 40 8.05 12.64 17.07
CA ALA A 40 8.56 13.31 15.88
C ALA A 40 8.94 12.31 14.78
N ASP A 41 9.65 11.23 15.12
CA ASP A 41 10.01 10.17 14.16
C ASP A 41 8.76 9.49 13.57
N ALA A 42 7.77 9.14 14.40
CA ALA A 42 6.50 8.58 13.95
C ALA A 42 5.75 9.54 13.01
N PHE A 43 5.67 10.83 13.36
CA PHE A 43 5.03 11.84 12.52
C PHE A 43 5.74 12.01 11.17
N LEU A 44 7.08 12.14 11.18
CA LEU A 44 7.87 12.39 9.98
C LEU A 44 7.96 11.16 9.07
N GLY A 45 7.90 9.95 9.64
CA GLY A 45 7.89 8.68 8.93
C GLY A 45 6.52 8.34 8.32
N ASP A 46 5.46 8.43 9.13
CA ASP A 46 4.16 7.83 8.78
C ASP A 46 3.03 8.87 8.64
N GLY A 47 3.17 10.05 9.25
CA GLY A 47 2.06 10.98 9.51
C GLY A 47 1.93 12.17 8.54
N VAL A 48 2.80 12.29 7.54
CA VAL A 48 2.80 13.46 6.64
C VAL A 48 1.75 13.35 5.54
N VAL A 49 1.85 12.36 4.65
CA VAL A 49 0.87 12.09 3.58
C VAL A 49 0.88 10.60 3.23
N PHE A 50 -0.26 10.10 2.78
CA PHE A 50 -0.40 8.73 2.26
C PHE A 50 -0.40 8.72 0.73
N VAL A 51 0.16 7.70 0.09
CA VAL A 51 0.00 7.49 -1.37
C VAL A 51 -0.82 6.23 -1.54
N PRO A 52 -1.98 6.27 -2.24
CA PRO A 52 -2.89 5.13 -2.34
C PRO A 52 -2.40 4.09 -3.36
N ALA A 53 -1.13 3.67 -3.28
CA ALA A 53 -0.54 2.75 -4.25
C ALA A 53 -1.23 1.38 -4.24
N GLN A 54 -1.48 0.84 -3.04
CA GLN A 54 -2.18 -0.44 -2.88
C GLN A 54 -3.61 -0.40 -3.44
N SER A 55 -4.34 0.68 -3.17
CA SER A 55 -5.74 0.86 -3.56
C SER A 55 -5.92 1.66 -4.86
N ASN A 56 -4.85 1.86 -5.65
CA ASN A 56 -4.89 2.77 -6.79
C ASN A 56 -5.91 2.29 -7.83
N ASP A 57 -6.88 3.13 -8.15
CA ASP A 57 -7.90 2.88 -9.18
C ASP A 57 -7.95 4.06 -10.15
N PRO A 58 -7.44 3.89 -11.39
CA PRO A 58 -7.48 4.94 -12.40
C PRO A 58 -8.89 5.40 -12.80
N SER A 59 -9.93 4.62 -12.49
CA SER A 59 -11.32 4.96 -12.79
C SER A 59 -11.99 5.82 -11.71
N CYS A 60 -11.33 6.00 -10.56
CA CYS A 60 -11.88 6.84 -9.49
C CYS A 60 -11.91 8.31 -9.92
N THR A 61 -12.95 9.02 -9.50
CA THR A 61 -13.19 10.42 -9.92
C THR A 61 -13.04 11.43 -8.78
N ASP A 62 -12.94 10.95 -7.55
CA ASP A 62 -12.90 11.80 -6.36
C ASP A 62 -11.55 12.53 -6.25
N ARG A 63 -11.55 13.59 -5.45
CA ARG A 63 -10.31 14.30 -5.12
C ARG A 63 -9.38 13.35 -4.39
N ILE A 64 -8.11 13.29 -4.81
CA ILE A 64 -7.01 12.47 -4.22
C ILE A 64 -7.24 10.95 -4.13
N CYS A 65 -8.21 10.39 -4.85
CA CYS A 65 -8.59 8.96 -4.72
C CYS A 65 -7.60 7.96 -5.34
N ASN A 66 -6.72 8.43 -6.24
CA ASN A 66 -5.66 7.63 -6.84
C ASN A 66 -4.37 8.45 -6.95
N ILE A 67 -3.30 7.82 -7.44
CA ILE A 67 -1.99 8.45 -7.57
C ILE A 67 -2.04 9.69 -8.48
N GLU A 68 -2.78 9.65 -9.58
CA GLU A 68 -2.86 10.76 -10.54
C GLU A 68 -3.54 11.99 -9.90
N HIS A 69 -4.74 11.80 -9.33
CA HIS A 69 -5.50 12.85 -8.68
C HIS A 69 -4.77 13.39 -7.43
N LEU A 70 -4.03 12.55 -6.71
CA LEU A 70 -3.17 12.96 -5.60
C LEU A 70 -2.05 13.88 -6.09
N CYS A 71 -1.31 13.46 -7.12
CA CYS A 71 -0.22 14.26 -7.71
C CYS A 71 -0.72 15.58 -8.28
N ALA A 72 -1.84 15.58 -9.01
CA ALA A 72 -2.45 16.81 -9.53
C ALA A 72 -2.85 17.75 -8.39
N SER A 73 -3.43 17.22 -7.31
CA SER A 73 -3.81 18.01 -6.14
C SER A 73 -2.58 18.57 -5.42
N LEU A 74 -1.48 17.82 -5.29
CA LEU A 74 -0.23 18.31 -4.72
C LEU A 74 0.34 19.49 -5.51
N VAL A 75 0.37 19.39 -6.83
CA VAL A 75 0.85 20.47 -7.71
C VAL A 75 -0.04 21.70 -7.59
N ALA A 76 -1.36 21.54 -7.63
CA ALA A 76 -2.32 22.64 -7.47
C ALA A 76 -2.18 23.32 -6.10
N SER A 77 -2.12 22.53 -5.02
CA SER A 77 -1.92 23.04 -3.64
C SER A 77 -0.62 23.83 -3.53
N LYS A 78 0.47 23.38 -4.15
CA LYS A 78 1.75 24.11 -4.16
C LYS A 78 1.64 25.44 -4.91
N MET A 79 0.90 25.49 -6.02
CA MET A 79 0.68 26.75 -6.75
C MET A 79 -0.11 27.78 -5.92
N ILE A 80 -1.06 27.31 -5.09
CA ILE A 80 -1.90 28.16 -4.25
C ILE A 80 -1.13 28.64 -3.01
N THR A 81 -0.44 27.74 -2.32
CA THR A 81 0.22 28.01 -1.03
C THR A 81 1.60 28.65 -1.20
N GLY A 82 2.32 28.31 -2.28
CA GLY A 82 3.71 28.71 -2.49
C GLY A 82 4.73 27.98 -1.62
N SER A 83 4.31 27.05 -0.74
CA SER A 83 5.18 26.22 0.11
C SER A 83 4.93 24.72 -0.14
N ASN A 84 6.00 23.91 -0.14
CA ASN A 84 5.84 22.46 -0.27
C ASN A 84 5.27 21.86 1.03
N ALA A 85 5.68 22.37 2.20
CA ALA A 85 5.16 21.92 3.48
C ALA A 85 3.66 22.20 3.62
N GLU A 86 3.21 23.40 3.24
CA GLU A 86 1.78 23.75 3.26
C GLU A 86 0.97 22.96 2.23
N ALA A 87 1.54 22.66 1.06
CA ALA A 87 0.90 21.79 0.08
C ALA A 87 0.71 20.38 0.62
N LEU A 88 1.72 19.80 1.28
CA LEU A 88 1.60 18.50 1.95
C LEU A 88 0.57 18.53 3.08
N ALA A 89 0.57 19.58 3.92
CA ALA A 89 -0.41 19.75 4.98
C ALA A 89 -1.86 19.82 4.45
N ALA A 90 -2.08 20.50 3.32
CA ALA A 90 -3.39 20.57 2.67
C ALA A 90 -3.87 19.19 2.17
N ILE A 91 -2.96 18.37 1.66
CA ILE A 91 -3.24 16.99 1.25
C ILE A 91 -3.49 16.09 2.45
N ALA A 92 -2.66 16.16 3.48
CA ALA A 92 -2.83 15.44 4.73
C ALA A 92 -4.21 15.70 5.35
N LYS A 93 -4.64 16.97 5.34
CA LYS A 93 -5.97 17.37 5.79
C LYS A 93 -7.07 16.75 4.94
N ALA A 94 -6.94 16.76 3.61
CA ALA A 94 -7.92 16.13 2.73
C ALA A 94 -8.01 14.61 2.95
N GLN A 95 -6.88 13.95 3.22
CA GLN A 95 -6.83 12.49 3.49
C GLN A 95 -7.56 12.11 4.76
N ARG A 96 -7.36 12.85 5.86
CA ARG A 96 -8.08 12.63 7.13
C ARG A 96 -9.58 12.84 7.02
N ASN A 97 -9.98 13.63 6.04
CA ASN A 97 -11.36 14.05 5.81
C ASN A 97 -12.08 13.21 4.76
N GLY A 98 -11.50 12.10 4.29
CA GLY A 98 -12.12 11.27 3.25
C GLY A 98 -12.19 11.94 1.87
N GLY A 99 -11.20 12.75 1.54
CA GLY A 99 -11.01 13.34 0.20
C GLY A 99 -11.80 14.62 -0.08
N ASP A 100 -13.03 14.74 0.44
CA ASP A 100 -13.94 15.85 0.12
C ASP A 100 -14.42 16.67 1.33
N SER A 101 -14.30 16.18 2.56
CA SER A 101 -14.82 16.92 3.72
C SER A 101 -13.85 18.01 4.22
N THR A 102 -14.40 19.10 4.77
CA THR A 102 -13.63 20.18 5.41
C THR A 102 -13.76 20.19 6.94
N GLU A 103 -14.52 19.23 7.49
CA GLU A 103 -15.12 19.33 8.84
C GLU A 103 -14.72 18.22 9.83
N ASN A 104 -13.69 17.42 9.56
CA ASN A 104 -13.17 16.53 10.60
C ASN A 104 -12.03 17.19 11.38
N ASP A 105 -12.27 17.43 12.67
CA ASP A 105 -11.38 18.15 13.59
C ASP A 105 -10.47 17.21 14.41
N THR A 106 -10.49 15.90 14.11
CA THR A 106 -9.56 14.96 14.74
C THR A 106 -8.13 15.31 14.39
N CYS A 107 -7.33 15.52 15.44
CA CYS A 107 -5.91 15.75 15.33
C CYS A 107 -5.17 14.47 14.93
N VAL A 108 -3.95 14.62 14.41
CA VAL A 108 -3.03 13.51 14.10
C VAL A 108 -2.41 13.05 15.42
N GLU A 109 -2.75 11.82 15.82
CA GLU A 109 -2.12 11.19 16.98
C GLU A 109 -0.71 10.75 16.62
N VAL A 110 0.26 11.14 17.44
CA VAL A 110 1.70 10.91 17.22
C VAL A 110 2.38 10.32 18.46
N ASP A 111 1.65 10.16 19.56
CA ASP A 111 2.19 9.61 20.79
C ASP A 111 2.58 8.13 20.62
N TRP A 112 3.88 7.88 20.60
CA TRP A 112 4.45 6.54 20.43
C TRP A 112 3.99 5.58 21.52
N GLU A 113 3.88 6.04 22.77
CA GLU A 113 3.47 5.20 23.89
C GLU A 113 1.98 4.84 23.76
N GLN A 114 1.16 5.76 23.26
CA GLN A 114 -0.23 5.48 22.94
C GLN A 114 -0.38 4.50 21.76
N THR A 115 0.45 4.64 20.71
CA THR A 115 0.50 3.67 19.60
C THR A 115 0.84 2.28 20.12
N ILE A 116 1.87 2.14 20.95
CA ILE A 116 2.23 0.86 21.56
C ILE A 116 1.10 0.31 22.43
N ALA A 117 0.46 1.16 23.23
CA ALA A 117 -0.66 0.75 24.08
C ALA A 117 -1.82 0.19 23.24
N TYR A 118 -2.21 0.89 22.16
CA TYR A 118 -3.24 0.44 21.22
C TYR A 118 -2.86 -0.88 20.55
N LEU A 119 -1.65 -0.99 19.99
CA LEU A 119 -1.22 -2.24 19.35
C LEU A 119 -1.12 -3.41 20.34
N SER A 120 -0.96 -3.12 21.63
CA SER A 120 -0.94 -4.08 22.73
C SER A 120 -2.33 -4.47 23.24
N SER A 121 -3.37 -3.72 22.89
CA SER A 121 -4.69 -3.81 23.50
C SER A 121 -5.64 -4.76 22.77
N ASP A 122 -6.81 -4.97 23.37
CA ASP A 122 -7.85 -5.83 22.80
C ASP A 122 -8.62 -5.12 21.68
N GLU A 123 -8.68 -3.80 21.69
CA GLU A 123 -9.30 -2.98 20.64
C GLU A 123 -8.65 -3.22 19.28
N ALA A 124 -7.31 -3.39 19.22
CA ALA A 124 -6.60 -3.72 17.99
C ALA A 124 -6.95 -5.12 17.42
N LYS A 125 -7.76 -5.94 18.14
CA LYS A 125 -8.25 -7.23 17.64
C LYS A 125 -9.42 -7.09 16.67
N GLU A 126 -10.28 -6.09 16.86
CA GLU A 126 -11.54 -5.99 16.10
C GLU A 126 -11.31 -5.77 14.60
N GLU A 127 -10.17 -5.20 14.23
CA GLU A 127 -9.78 -4.92 12.84
C GLU A 127 -8.76 -5.93 12.27
N GLY A 128 -8.37 -6.95 13.04
CA GLY A 128 -7.35 -7.93 12.63
C GLY A 128 -5.91 -7.41 12.70
N THR A 129 -5.70 -6.11 12.96
CA THR A 129 -4.40 -5.44 13.08
C THR A 129 -3.46 -6.16 14.05
N ARG A 130 -3.94 -6.52 15.24
CA ARG A 130 -3.13 -7.23 16.24
C ARG A 130 -2.71 -8.63 15.79
N SER A 131 -3.60 -9.36 15.11
CA SER A 131 -3.30 -10.69 14.58
C SER A 131 -2.27 -10.62 13.45
N TRP A 132 -2.43 -9.66 12.53
CA TRP A 132 -1.46 -9.43 11.47
C TRP A 132 -0.09 -9.02 12.02
N LEU A 133 -0.06 -8.07 12.96
CA LEU A 133 1.18 -7.65 13.61
C LEU A 133 1.86 -8.80 14.36
N TRP A 134 1.10 -9.71 14.99
CA TRP A 134 1.67 -10.92 15.56
C TRP A 134 2.38 -11.77 14.49
N GLN A 135 1.74 -12.02 13.35
CA GLN A 135 2.35 -12.78 12.26
C GLN A 135 3.58 -12.09 11.66
N THR A 136 3.60 -10.77 11.54
CA THR A 136 4.81 -10.07 11.09
C THR A 136 5.95 -10.22 12.10
N CYS A 137 5.66 -10.22 13.40
CA CYS A 137 6.64 -10.42 14.47
C CYS A 137 7.12 -11.88 14.62
N THR A 138 6.30 -12.88 14.26
CA THR A 138 6.62 -14.29 14.55
C THR A 138 6.76 -15.18 13.32
N GLU A 139 6.52 -14.67 12.11
CA GLU A 139 6.55 -15.45 10.88
C GLU A 139 7.20 -14.68 9.72
N PHE A 140 6.72 -13.49 9.36
CA PHE A 140 6.99 -12.94 8.02
C PHE A 140 7.92 -11.72 7.96
N GLY A 141 8.01 -10.90 9.01
CA GLY A 141 8.89 -9.71 9.01
C GLY A 141 8.53 -8.66 7.96
N PHE A 142 7.24 -8.44 7.70
CA PHE A 142 6.71 -7.48 6.72
C PHE A 142 6.81 -6.03 7.21
N TYR A 143 8.02 -5.49 7.33
CA TYR A 143 8.27 -4.12 7.81
C TYR A 143 8.62 -3.18 6.64
N GLN A 144 7.95 -2.03 6.57
CA GLN A 144 8.18 -1.04 5.51
C GLN A 144 9.04 0.11 6.07
N THR A 145 10.23 0.29 5.52
CA THR A 145 11.17 1.33 5.98
C THR A 145 11.47 2.33 4.87
N CYS A 146 11.75 3.57 5.25
CA CYS A 146 12.18 4.62 4.32
C CYS A 146 13.61 5.05 4.67
N GLU A 147 14.62 4.32 4.19
CA GLU A 147 16.02 4.57 4.56
C GLU A 147 16.59 5.84 3.89
N VAL A 148 17.58 6.47 4.52
CA VAL A 148 18.22 7.74 4.06
C VAL A 148 18.71 7.65 2.62
N ASP A 149 19.34 6.53 2.25
CA ASP A 149 19.96 6.32 0.93
C ASP A 149 19.00 5.67 -0.09
N SER A 150 17.72 5.50 0.27
CA SER A 150 16.72 4.88 -0.61
C SER A 150 16.10 5.87 -1.60
N GLN A 151 15.33 5.36 -2.56
CA GLN A 151 14.49 6.17 -3.47
C GLN A 151 13.07 6.41 -2.93
N CYS A 152 12.82 6.03 -1.67
CA CYS A 152 11.53 6.23 -1.02
C CYS A 152 11.10 7.73 -1.08
N PRO A 153 9.84 8.04 -1.44
CA PRO A 153 9.39 9.44 -1.59
C PRO A 153 8.97 10.10 -0.27
N TYR A 154 8.96 9.36 0.84
CA TYR A 154 8.54 9.83 2.17
C TYR A 154 9.71 10.41 2.99
N GLY A 155 9.42 10.75 4.26
CA GLY A 155 10.43 11.19 5.21
C GLY A 155 11.49 10.11 5.45
N LYS A 156 12.68 10.30 4.89
CA LYS A 156 13.75 9.31 4.96
C LYS A 156 14.47 9.33 6.31
N GLY A 157 14.72 8.15 6.86
CA GLY A 157 15.46 7.93 8.10
C GLY A 157 14.64 8.11 9.37
N TYR A 158 13.31 8.25 9.27
CA TYR A 158 12.42 8.42 10.42
C TYR A 158 11.79 7.10 10.87
N HIS A 159 11.04 6.41 9.98
CA HIS A 159 10.54 5.07 10.27
C HIS A 159 11.61 4.00 9.97
N LYS A 160 12.23 3.50 11.03
CA LYS A 160 13.35 2.54 10.97
C LYS A 160 12.87 1.15 11.36
N LEU A 161 13.54 0.12 10.85
CA LEU A 161 13.30 -1.27 11.25
C LEU A 161 13.34 -1.48 12.77
N SER A 162 14.18 -0.74 13.50
CA SER A 162 14.26 -0.82 14.96
C SER A 162 12.96 -0.44 15.66
N MET A 163 12.13 0.43 15.07
CA MET A 163 10.82 0.81 15.61
C MET A 163 9.84 -0.35 15.50
N ASP A 164 9.80 -1.02 14.34
CA ASP A 164 8.96 -2.22 14.16
C ASP A 164 9.38 -3.36 15.09
N LEU A 165 10.69 -3.58 15.26
CA LEU A 165 11.21 -4.58 16.18
C LEU A 165 10.92 -4.23 17.65
N GLU A 166 10.92 -2.95 18.01
CA GLU A 166 10.47 -2.50 19.32
C GLU A 166 8.99 -2.78 19.54
N ILE A 167 8.14 -2.53 18.53
CA ILE A 167 6.71 -2.87 18.60
C ILE A 167 6.55 -4.36 18.93
N CYS A 168 7.26 -5.25 18.23
CA CYS A 168 7.22 -6.69 18.51
C CYS A 168 7.64 -7.05 19.94
N ALA A 169 8.70 -6.41 20.44
CA ALA A 169 9.18 -6.64 21.79
C ALA A 169 8.17 -6.15 22.84
N ARG A 170 7.55 -4.99 22.62
CA ARG A 170 6.67 -4.34 23.61
C ARG A 170 5.24 -4.88 23.58
N ALA A 171 4.69 -5.13 22.40
CA ALA A 171 3.31 -5.61 22.25
C ALA A 171 3.15 -7.11 22.54
N PHE A 172 4.23 -7.87 22.37
CA PHE A 172 4.18 -9.34 22.37
C PHE A 172 5.33 -10.03 23.12
N GLY A 173 6.34 -9.30 23.60
CA GLY A 173 7.52 -9.91 24.22
C GLY A 173 8.43 -10.66 23.25
N VAL A 174 8.32 -10.39 21.94
CA VAL A 174 9.12 -11.07 20.91
C VAL A 174 10.43 -10.33 20.71
N ALA A 175 11.54 -10.95 21.12
CA ALA A 175 12.87 -10.38 20.93
C ALA A 175 13.27 -10.32 19.45
N THR A 176 14.08 -9.33 19.07
CA THR A 176 14.59 -9.14 17.70
C THR A 176 15.19 -10.42 17.10
N ASP A 177 16.04 -11.14 17.83
CA ASP A 177 16.63 -12.39 17.34
C ASP A 177 15.59 -13.50 17.09
N SER A 178 14.47 -13.46 17.81
CA SER A 178 13.34 -14.36 17.55
C SER A 178 12.63 -14.00 16.26
N VAL A 179 12.39 -12.70 16.00
CA VAL A 179 11.82 -12.24 14.72
C VAL A 179 12.69 -12.73 13.56
N TRP A 180 14.00 -12.49 13.62
CA TRP A 180 14.93 -12.92 12.57
C TRP A 180 14.90 -14.43 12.33
N ARG A 181 14.94 -15.24 13.39
CA ARG A 181 14.86 -16.70 13.28
C ARG A 181 13.54 -17.16 12.68
N SER A 182 12.43 -16.56 13.08
CA SER A 182 11.10 -16.84 12.53
C SER A 182 11.03 -16.55 11.03
N VAL A 183 11.54 -15.41 10.58
CA VAL A 183 11.58 -15.05 9.15
C VAL A 183 12.41 -16.04 8.35
N GLN A 184 13.57 -16.44 8.86
CA GLN A 184 14.40 -17.47 8.22
C GLN A 184 13.66 -18.81 8.13
N GLN A 185 13.03 -19.25 9.22
CA GLN A 185 12.24 -20.49 9.23
C GLN A 185 11.09 -20.45 8.22
N SER A 186 10.36 -19.35 8.11
CA SER A 186 9.30 -19.19 7.10
C SER A 186 9.86 -19.29 5.68
N ASN A 187 10.98 -18.61 5.39
CA ASN A 187 11.60 -18.68 4.08
C ASN A 187 12.12 -20.10 3.75
N GLU A 188 12.71 -20.80 4.72
CA GLU A 188 13.14 -22.19 4.56
C GLU A 188 11.96 -23.13 4.34
N GLN A 189 10.87 -22.96 5.10
CA GLN A 189 9.67 -23.77 5.04
C GLN A 189 8.92 -23.63 3.71
N TYR A 190 8.83 -22.40 3.18
CA TYR A 190 8.06 -22.09 1.96
C TYR A 190 8.93 -21.98 0.69
N GLY A 191 10.26 -22.05 0.82
CA GLY A 191 11.21 -21.97 -0.29
C GLY A 191 11.62 -20.55 -0.70
N GLY A 192 11.10 -19.51 -0.03
CA GLY A 192 11.42 -18.11 -0.32
C GLY A 192 11.19 -17.77 -1.80
N TRP A 193 12.24 -17.35 -2.51
CA TRP A 193 12.19 -17.10 -3.96
C TRP A 193 12.33 -18.35 -4.84
N ASN A 194 12.75 -19.47 -4.26
CA ASN A 194 13.00 -20.74 -4.92
C ASN A 194 11.93 -21.75 -4.51
N ILE A 195 10.67 -21.38 -4.74
CA ILE A 195 9.51 -22.21 -4.39
C ILE A 195 9.54 -23.47 -5.24
N ASP A 196 9.73 -24.63 -4.60
CA ASP A 196 9.64 -25.96 -5.21
C ASP A 196 8.20 -26.50 -5.05
N SER A 197 7.31 -26.02 -5.90
CA SER A 197 5.91 -26.43 -5.93
C SER A 197 5.35 -26.36 -7.35
N SER A 198 4.11 -26.77 -7.54
CA SER A 198 3.45 -26.79 -8.84
C SER A 198 2.04 -26.21 -8.77
N ARG A 199 1.50 -25.81 -9.93
CA ARG A 199 0.15 -25.23 -10.08
C ARG A 199 -0.07 -23.96 -9.25
N ILE A 200 0.96 -23.11 -9.27
CA ILE A 200 0.91 -21.75 -8.71
C ILE A 200 1.11 -20.78 -9.87
N LEU A 201 0.28 -19.75 -9.92
CA LEU A 201 0.36 -18.65 -10.88
C LEU A 201 0.56 -17.37 -10.09
N PHE A 202 1.71 -16.72 -10.26
CA PHE A 202 1.97 -15.43 -9.63
C PHE A 202 1.47 -14.32 -10.54
N VAL A 203 0.56 -13.49 -10.04
CA VAL A 203 0.06 -12.34 -10.78
C VAL A 203 0.45 -11.10 -10.00
N ASN A 204 1.14 -10.17 -10.66
CA ASN A 204 1.70 -8.98 -10.06
C ASN A 204 1.15 -7.74 -10.77
N GLY A 205 0.83 -6.71 -10.00
CA GLY A 205 0.46 -5.40 -10.53
C GLY A 205 1.69 -4.49 -10.60
N GLU A 206 1.80 -3.71 -11.68
CA GLU A 206 2.94 -2.81 -11.88
C GLU A 206 3.06 -1.71 -10.81
N VAL A 207 1.93 -1.17 -10.35
CA VAL A 207 1.92 -0.11 -9.32
C VAL A 207 1.66 -0.67 -7.92
N ASP A 208 1.55 -2.00 -7.80
CA ASP A 208 1.40 -2.67 -6.51
C ASP A 208 2.73 -2.63 -5.74
N PRO A 209 2.81 -1.96 -4.57
CA PRO A 209 4.03 -1.93 -3.77
C PRO A 209 4.47 -3.33 -3.29
N TRP A 210 3.55 -4.30 -3.26
CA TRP A 210 3.83 -5.67 -2.85
C TRP A 210 4.46 -6.54 -3.95
N SER A 211 4.46 -6.08 -5.21
CA SER A 211 5.06 -6.82 -6.33
C SER A 211 6.54 -7.16 -6.12
N MET A 212 7.27 -6.29 -5.40
CA MET A 212 8.67 -6.51 -5.02
C MET A 212 8.87 -7.71 -4.08
N LEU A 213 7.81 -8.12 -3.38
CA LEU A 213 7.79 -9.29 -2.51
C LEU A 213 7.27 -10.56 -3.22
N SER A 214 7.08 -10.52 -4.53
CA SER A 214 6.57 -11.64 -5.31
C SER A 214 7.64 -12.30 -6.20
N VAL A 215 7.29 -13.47 -6.71
CA VAL A 215 8.03 -14.17 -7.76
C VAL A 215 7.72 -13.48 -9.09
N ASP A 216 8.75 -13.09 -9.83
CA ASP A 216 8.63 -12.51 -11.16
C ASP A 216 9.80 -12.92 -12.06
N LEU A 217 9.53 -13.12 -13.35
CA LEU A 217 10.57 -13.45 -14.32
C LEU A 217 11.53 -12.27 -14.53
N ASP A 218 11.00 -11.04 -14.48
CA ASP A 218 11.79 -9.83 -14.67
C ASP A 218 12.70 -9.50 -13.47
N ASN A 219 12.38 -10.03 -12.28
CA ASN A 219 13.24 -9.92 -11.09
C ASN A 219 14.15 -11.14 -10.88
N GLY A 220 14.14 -12.10 -11.81
CA GLY A 220 15.02 -13.28 -11.82
C GLY A 220 14.68 -14.33 -10.77
N ARG A 221 13.44 -14.34 -10.25
CA ARG A 221 13.01 -15.25 -9.17
C ARG A 221 12.09 -16.34 -9.75
N SER A 222 12.45 -17.59 -9.49
CA SER A 222 11.86 -18.85 -10.01
C SER A 222 11.47 -18.85 -11.50
N ALA A 223 12.38 -19.36 -12.33
CA ALA A 223 12.14 -19.54 -13.77
C ALA A 223 11.13 -20.66 -14.12
N GLU A 224 10.60 -21.38 -13.11
CA GLU A 224 9.85 -22.63 -13.32
C GLU A 224 8.33 -22.48 -13.14
N LEU A 225 7.88 -21.40 -12.48
CA LEU A 225 6.45 -21.14 -12.25
C LEU A 225 5.94 -19.98 -13.14
N PRO A 226 4.72 -20.07 -13.68
CA PRO A 226 4.18 -19.03 -14.53
C PRO A 226 3.92 -17.75 -13.74
N THR A 227 4.28 -16.61 -14.35
CA THR A 227 4.00 -15.27 -13.82
C THR A 227 3.20 -14.44 -14.82
N ILE A 228 2.42 -13.48 -14.33
CA ILE A 228 1.72 -12.47 -15.13
C ILE A 228 2.02 -11.11 -14.54
N TRP A 229 2.62 -10.24 -15.34
CA TRP A 229 2.76 -8.83 -15.03
C TRP A 229 1.59 -8.04 -15.60
N VAL A 230 0.87 -7.32 -14.76
CA VAL A 230 -0.30 -6.53 -15.14
C VAL A 230 0.04 -5.04 -15.06
N GLU A 231 0.40 -4.49 -16.21
CA GLU A 231 0.69 -3.05 -16.37
C GLU A 231 -0.47 -2.18 -15.88
N SER A 232 -0.12 -1.10 -15.17
CA SER A 232 -0.98 -0.16 -14.43
C SER A 232 -1.82 -0.72 -13.27
N ALA A 233 -1.82 -2.04 -13.03
CA ALA A 233 -2.65 -2.63 -11.98
C ALA A 233 -2.05 -2.39 -10.60
N SER A 234 -2.92 -2.05 -9.66
CA SER A 234 -2.62 -1.99 -8.24
C SER A 234 -2.82 -3.36 -7.58
N HIS A 235 -2.83 -3.38 -6.25
CA HIS A 235 -2.83 -4.60 -5.47
C HIS A 235 -4.01 -5.50 -5.82
N HIS A 236 -3.67 -6.67 -6.38
CA HIS A 236 -4.61 -7.70 -6.83
C HIS A 236 -5.83 -7.19 -7.62
N PHE A 237 -5.72 -6.07 -8.36
CA PHE A 237 -6.89 -5.40 -8.96
C PHE A 237 -7.70 -6.29 -9.92
N TRP A 238 -7.03 -7.23 -10.60
CA TRP A 238 -7.67 -8.23 -11.46
C TRP A 238 -8.66 -9.15 -10.73
N THR A 239 -8.60 -9.25 -9.40
CA THR A 239 -9.54 -10.04 -8.59
C THR A 239 -10.83 -9.30 -8.23
N HIS A 240 -10.86 -7.98 -8.43
CA HIS A 240 -12.04 -7.17 -8.14
C HIS A 240 -13.21 -7.51 -9.07
N LYS A 241 -14.41 -7.08 -8.67
CA LYS A 241 -15.62 -7.24 -9.48
C LYS A 241 -15.39 -6.66 -10.88
N VAL A 242 -15.75 -7.43 -11.89
CA VAL A 242 -15.66 -7.00 -13.30
C VAL A 242 -16.48 -5.74 -13.51
N SER A 243 -15.89 -4.77 -14.18
CA SER A 243 -16.45 -3.48 -14.53
C SER A 243 -16.32 -3.23 -16.03
N GLU A 244 -17.24 -2.45 -16.61
CA GLU A 244 -17.14 -2.00 -18.00
C GLU A 244 -16.00 -0.99 -18.19
N ASN A 245 -15.56 -0.34 -17.11
CA ASN A 245 -14.47 0.62 -17.10
C ASN A 245 -13.08 -0.02 -16.90
N ASP A 246 -13.00 -1.36 -16.79
CA ASP A 246 -11.73 -2.03 -16.57
C ASP A 246 -10.77 -1.80 -17.75
N GLY A 247 -9.54 -1.41 -17.43
CA GLY A 247 -8.48 -1.25 -18.41
C GLY A 247 -8.21 -2.54 -19.19
N LYS A 248 -7.75 -2.39 -20.43
CA LYS A 248 -7.44 -3.53 -21.32
C LYS A 248 -6.52 -4.56 -20.65
N ASN A 249 -5.50 -4.11 -19.93
CA ASN A 249 -4.52 -4.98 -19.26
C ASN A 249 -5.18 -5.82 -18.14
N ILE A 250 -6.13 -5.26 -17.39
CA ILE A 250 -6.92 -6.00 -16.39
C ILE A 250 -7.76 -7.09 -17.06
N VAL A 251 -8.44 -6.75 -18.16
CA VAL A 251 -9.26 -7.70 -18.91
C VAL A 251 -8.41 -8.85 -19.48
N GLU A 252 -7.24 -8.55 -20.05
CA GLU A 252 -6.34 -9.57 -20.57
C GLU A 252 -5.72 -10.43 -19.46
N ALA A 253 -5.37 -9.85 -18.31
CA ALA A 253 -4.89 -10.59 -17.15
C ALA A 253 -5.93 -11.63 -16.66
N ARG A 254 -7.20 -11.22 -16.51
CA ARG A 254 -8.28 -12.15 -16.13
C ARG A 254 -8.46 -13.28 -17.13
N LYS A 255 -8.36 -13.00 -18.44
CA LYS A 255 -8.40 -14.05 -19.47
C LYS A 255 -7.22 -15.00 -19.36
N ALA A 256 -6.01 -14.49 -19.11
CA ALA A 256 -4.81 -15.30 -18.93
C ALA A 256 -4.92 -16.21 -17.69
N ILE A 257 -5.38 -15.67 -16.55
CA ILE A 257 -5.66 -16.44 -15.32
C ILE A 257 -6.67 -17.56 -15.61
N TYR A 258 -7.77 -17.23 -16.31
CA TYR A 258 -8.80 -18.21 -16.64
C TYR A 258 -8.25 -19.33 -17.54
N ARG A 259 -7.45 -19.00 -18.56
CA ARG A 259 -6.79 -20.00 -19.42
C ARG A 259 -5.89 -20.92 -18.61
N GLN A 260 -5.06 -20.37 -17.72
CA GLN A 260 -4.17 -21.17 -16.88
C GLN A 260 -4.95 -22.15 -16.00
N MET A 261 -6.07 -21.70 -15.42
CA MET A 261 -6.95 -22.55 -14.61
C MET A 261 -7.55 -23.69 -15.44
N ILE A 262 -8.03 -23.41 -16.67
CA ILE A 262 -8.59 -24.42 -17.57
C ILE A 262 -7.55 -25.47 -17.97
N GLU A 263 -6.32 -25.04 -18.29
CA GLU A 263 -5.19 -25.93 -18.59
C GLU A 263 -4.92 -26.88 -17.42
N TRP A 264 -4.88 -26.35 -16.18
CA TRP A 264 -4.68 -27.18 -14.99
C TRP A 264 -5.80 -28.18 -14.74
N LEU A 265 -7.04 -27.83 -15.07
CA LEU A 265 -8.20 -28.71 -14.99
C LEU A 265 -8.31 -29.67 -16.17
N SER A 266 -7.43 -29.55 -17.17
CA SER A 266 -7.45 -30.34 -18.41
C SER A 266 -8.79 -30.23 -19.16
N LEU A 267 -9.42 -29.06 -19.11
CA LEU A 267 -10.70 -28.76 -19.76
C LEU A 267 -10.54 -28.07 -21.13
N GLU A 268 -9.40 -28.27 -21.80
CA GLU A 268 -9.05 -27.55 -23.03
C GLU A 268 -10.09 -27.74 -24.14
N GLU A 269 -10.68 -28.93 -24.28
CA GLU A 269 -11.74 -29.19 -25.27
C GLU A 269 -13.06 -28.46 -24.93
N GLU A 270 -13.38 -28.27 -23.65
CA GLU A 270 -14.62 -27.58 -23.23
C GLU A 270 -14.50 -26.07 -23.39
N PHE A 271 -13.34 -25.47 -23.13
CA PHE A 271 -13.15 -24.02 -23.22
C PHE A 271 -13.29 -23.49 -24.65
N ASP A 272 -12.65 -24.12 -25.62
CA ASP A 272 -12.77 -23.73 -27.02
C ASP A 272 -14.22 -23.86 -27.51
N SER A 273 -14.93 -24.90 -27.06
CA SER A 273 -16.36 -25.08 -27.34
C SER A 273 -17.23 -23.95 -26.76
N MET A 274 -16.94 -23.51 -25.52
CA MET A 274 -17.66 -22.42 -24.85
C MET A 274 -17.38 -21.05 -25.48
N VAL A 275 -16.14 -20.77 -25.85
CA VAL A 275 -15.76 -19.52 -26.54
C VAL A 275 -16.41 -19.46 -27.91
N LEU A 276 -16.41 -20.57 -28.66
CA LEU A 276 -17.10 -20.68 -29.95
C LEU A 276 -18.62 -20.50 -29.78
N ALA A 277 -19.22 -21.12 -28.77
CA ALA A 277 -20.65 -20.99 -28.46
C ALA A 277 -21.06 -19.56 -28.05
N ARG A 278 -20.22 -18.85 -27.28
CA ARG A 278 -20.47 -17.43 -26.95
C ARG A 278 -20.32 -16.52 -28.16
N ARG A 279 -19.32 -16.76 -29.03
CA ARG A 279 -19.14 -16.00 -30.28
C ARG A 279 -20.28 -16.22 -31.26
N SER A 280 -20.82 -17.43 -31.36
CA SER A 280 -22.00 -17.70 -32.19
C SER A 280 -23.26 -17.04 -31.63
N HIS A 281 -23.45 -17.07 -30.30
CA HIS A 281 -24.58 -16.41 -29.64
C HIS A 281 -24.56 -14.87 -29.78
N LEU A 282 -23.38 -14.25 -29.66
CA LEU A 282 -23.21 -12.80 -29.89
C LEU A 282 -23.41 -12.43 -31.37
N ARG A 283 -22.96 -13.26 -32.30
CA ARG A 283 -23.25 -13.07 -33.74
C ARG A 283 -24.73 -13.19 -34.06
N SER A 284 -25.46 -14.13 -33.45
CA SER A 284 -26.90 -14.27 -33.65
C SER A 284 -27.71 -13.11 -33.06
N LYS A 285 -27.29 -12.55 -31.91
CA LYS A 285 -27.92 -11.35 -31.34
C LYS A 285 -27.71 -10.12 -32.23
N ASN A 286 -26.48 -9.88 -32.69
CA ASN A 286 -26.18 -8.76 -33.58
C ASN A 286 -26.82 -8.88 -34.98
N MET A 287 -27.17 -10.09 -35.42
CA MET A 287 -27.97 -10.30 -36.64
C MET A 287 -29.46 -10.03 -36.40
N ALA A 288 -30.00 -10.39 -35.24
CA ALA A 288 -31.40 -10.12 -34.89
C ALA A 288 -31.68 -8.62 -34.74
N GLU A 289 -30.74 -7.85 -34.17
CA GLU A 289 -30.86 -6.38 -34.02
C GLU A 289 -30.66 -5.59 -35.32
N LYS A 290 -30.23 -6.23 -36.42
CA LYS A 290 -30.07 -5.59 -37.74
C LYS A 290 -31.23 -5.86 -38.72
N VAL A 291 -32.25 -6.60 -38.28
CA VAL A 291 -33.41 -7.00 -39.11
C VAL A 291 -34.71 -6.30 -38.69
N GLU A 292 -34.65 -5.36 -37.73
CA GLU A 292 -35.68 -4.33 -37.49
C GLU A 292 -35.27 -2.98 -38.08
#